data_AF-A0A970C984-F1
#
_entry.id   AF-A0A970C984-F1
#
_cell.length_a   1.000
_cell.length_b   1.000
_cell.length_c   1.000
_cell.angle_alpha   90.00
_cell.angle_beta   90.00
_cell.angle_gamma   90.00
#
_symmetry.space_group_name_H-M   'P 1'
#
loop_
_entity.id
_entity.type
_entity.pdbx_description
1 polymer ?
#
loop_
_entity_poly.entity_id
_entity_poly.type
_entity_poly.pdbx_seq_one_letter_code
_entity_poly.pdbx_strand_id
1 'polypeptide(L)'
;MKRKTARILSMLLVLVMVFASQVIGMAALASAETVTPAATAAPVIDWGTLVTQVVVWIIGALAAVAAWALKKYVYPWFLTVIVPWLKTHNLIVLAEMAVKYAEAELGRYTGEEKWKLAIALMQAKGFDIYSEDVIAALKAAWEMLDLAQIAAGIKNAEPPDSITT
;
A
#
# COMPACT_ATOMS: atom_id res chain seq x y z
N MET A 1 14.05 20.94 -0.33
CA MET A 1 14.69 19.62 -0.10
C MET A 1 14.19 18.50 -1.02
N LYS A 2 12.91 18.44 -1.43
CA LYS A 2 12.33 17.38 -2.30
C LYS A 2 13.02 17.14 -3.66
N ARG A 3 13.59 18.16 -4.30
CA ARG A 3 14.25 18.03 -5.62
C ARG A 3 15.60 17.30 -5.57
N LYS A 4 16.30 17.32 -4.43
CA LYS A 4 17.60 16.64 -4.27
C LYS A 4 17.41 15.14 -4.09
N THR A 5 16.41 14.73 -3.30
CA THR A 5 16.05 13.32 -3.10
C THR A 5 15.53 12.65 -4.37
N ALA A 6 14.73 13.35 -5.18
CA ALA A 6 14.27 12.82 -6.47
C ALA A 6 15.41 12.60 -7.48
N ARG A 7 16.42 13.50 -7.49
CA ARG A 7 17.61 13.34 -8.34
C ARG A 7 18.50 12.18 -7.89
N ILE A 8 18.68 12.01 -6.58
CA ILE A 8 19.45 10.89 -6.02
C ILE A 8 18.77 9.55 -6.34
N LEU A 9 17.44 9.47 -6.19
CA LEU A 9 16.68 8.25 -6.51
C LEU A 9 16.75 7.90 -8.00
N SER A 10 16.66 8.90 -8.88
CA SER A 10 16.79 8.72 -10.33
C SER A 10 18.20 8.25 -10.73
N MET A 11 19.26 8.82 -10.14
CA MET A 11 20.63 8.37 -10.40
C MET A 11 20.87 6.94 -9.90
N LEU A 12 20.27 6.58 -8.77
CA LEU A 12 20.39 5.22 -8.20
C LEU A 12 19.66 4.19 -9.07
N LEU A 13 18.51 4.54 -9.65
CA LEU A 13 17.78 3.68 -10.56
C LEU A 13 18.51 3.46 -11.89
N VAL A 14 19.14 4.52 -12.44
CA VAL A 14 19.99 4.42 -13.64
C VAL A 14 21.22 3.55 -13.36
N LEU A 15 21.86 3.71 -12.19
CA LEU A 15 23.00 2.88 -11.79
C LEU A 15 22.62 1.39 -11.71
N VAL A 16 21.45 1.08 -11.14
CA VAL A 16 20.94 -0.31 -11.04
C VAL A 16 20.66 -0.89 -12.42
N MET A 17 20.07 -0.14 -13.35
CA MET A 17 19.83 -0.60 -14.72
C MET A 17 21.13 -0.85 -15.49
N VAL A 18 22.12 0.03 -15.35
CA VAL A 18 23.44 -0.16 -15.99
C VAL A 18 24.12 -1.41 -15.43
N PHE A 19 24.09 -1.61 -14.12
CA PHE A 19 24.64 -2.83 -13.50
C PHE A 19 23.91 -4.10 -13.95
N ALA A 20 22.57 -4.08 -14.02
CA ALA A 20 21.80 -5.23 -14.51
C ALA A 20 22.14 -5.57 -15.98
N SER A 21 22.34 -4.55 -16.83
CA SER A 21 22.74 -4.76 -18.22
C SER A 21 24.15 -5.37 -18.35
N GLN A 22 25.09 -4.99 -17.48
CA GLN A 22 26.45 -5.55 -17.46
C GLN A 22 26.46 -7.01 -16.99
N VAL A 23 25.60 -7.35 -16.01
CA VAL A 23 25.45 -8.71 -15.48
C VAL A 23 24.90 -9.67 -16.54
N ILE A 24 23.92 -9.23 -17.34
CA ILE A 24 23.37 -10.05 -18.44
C ILE A 24 24.42 -10.28 -19.54
N GLY A 25 25.22 -9.26 -19.86
CA GLY A 25 26.30 -9.37 -20.86
C GLY A 25 27.41 -10.35 -20.45
N MET A 26 27.84 -10.32 -19.19
CA MET A 26 28.89 -11.23 -18.70
C MET A 26 28.42 -12.70 -18.58
N ALA A 27 27.16 -12.94 -18.20
CA ALA A 27 26.61 -14.30 -18.17
C ALA A 27 26.50 -14.93 -19.56
N ALA A 28 26.19 -14.13 -20.59
CA ALA A 28 26.15 -14.59 -21.98
C ALA A 28 27.55 -14.92 -22.52
N LEU A 29 28.56 -14.13 -22.15
CA LEU A 29 29.95 -14.33 -22.60
C LEU A 29 30.61 -15.56 -21.96
N ALA A 30 30.31 -15.84 -20.69
CA ALA A 30 30.81 -17.02 -19.97
C ALA A 30 30.24 -18.36 -20.50
N SER A 31 29.13 -18.32 -21.24
CA SER A 31 28.48 -19.52 -21.82
C SER A 31 29.06 -19.93 -23.18
N ALA A 32 29.91 -19.09 -23.80
CA ALA A 32 30.39 -19.30 -25.17
C ALA A 32 31.73 -20.05 -25.25
N GLU A 33 32.50 -20.15 -24.16
CA GLU A 33 33.86 -20.69 -24.20
C GLU A 33 33.92 -22.08 -23.55
N THR A 34 33.42 -23.09 -24.26
CA THR A 34 33.66 -24.51 -23.94
C THR A 34 34.53 -25.14 -25.02
N VAL A 35 35.84 -24.96 -24.92
CA VAL A 35 36.82 -25.79 -25.64
C VAL A 35 37.55 -26.66 -24.62
N THR A 36 37.24 -27.95 -24.62
CA THR A 36 38.03 -28.98 -23.93
C THR A 36 39.32 -29.26 -24.71
N PRO A 37 40.41 -29.61 -24.03
CA PRO A 37 40.73 -31.04 -23.96
C PRO A 37 41.26 -31.51 -22.59
N ALA A 38 41.13 -32.82 -22.38
CA ALA A 38 41.47 -33.58 -21.19
C ALA A 38 42.99 -33.68 -20.90
N ALA A 39 43.39 -33.66 -19.63
CA ALA A 39 44.55 -34.40 -19.09
C ALA A 39 44.58 -34.38 -17.54
N THR A 40 45.16 -35.45 -16.99
CA THR A 40 45.19 -35.97 -15.60
C THR A 40 45.81 -35.12 -14.48
N ALA A 41 45.17 -35.20 -13.31
CA ALA A 41 45.72 -35.32 -11.94
C ALA A 41 46.75 -34.30 -11.41
N ALA A 42 46.27 -33.10 -11.10
CA ALA A 42 46.52 -32.35 -9.87
C ALA A 42 45.17 -31.71 -9.48
N PRO A 43 44.88 -31.28 -8.23
CA PRO A 43 43.74 -30.41 -7.99
C PRO A 43 44.01 -29.09 -8.72
N VAL A 44 43.65 -29.03 -10.00
CA VAL A 44 43.64 -27.81 -10.79
C VAL A 44 42.57 -26.96 -10.14
N ILE A 45 43.01 -25.93 -9.40
CA ILE A 45 42.10 -24.96 -8.82
C ILE A 45 41.38 -24.29 -9.98
N ASP A 46 40.11 -24.61 -10.14
CA ASP A 46 39.25 -23.95 -11.10
C ASP A 46 38.94 -22.54 -10.60
N TRP A 47 39.82 -21.62 -10.99
CA TRP A 47 39.70 -20.19 -10.69
C TRP A 47 38.42 -19.58 -11.23
N GLY A 48 37.85 -20.12 -12.32
CA GLY A 48 36.57 -19.66 -12.86
C GLY A 48 35.42 -19.92 -11.90
N THR A 49 35.33 -21.16 -11.40
CA THR A 49 34.35 -21.53 -10.37
C THR A 49 34.56 -20.74 -9.08
N LEU A 50 35.80 -20.53 -8.66
CA LEU A 50 36.11 -19.78 -7.42
C LEU A 50 35.71 -18.31 -7.54
N VAL A 51 36.03 -17.64 -8.66
CA VAL A 51 35.64 -16.24 -8.89
C VAL A 51 34.12 -16.10 -8.98
N THR A 52 33.43 -16.97 -9.71
CA THR A 52 31.96 -16.95 -9.80
C THR A 52 31.32 -17.14 -8.42
N GLN A 53 31.83 -18.07 -7.60
CA GLN A 53 31.35 -18.31 -6.24
C GLN A 53 31.49 -17.05 -5.35
N VAL A 54 32.64 -16.37 -5.42
CA VAL A 54 32.90 -15.14 -4.66
C VAL A 54 31.96 -14.01 -5.08
N VAL A 55 31.71 -13.85 -6.38
CA VAL A 55 30.75 -12.86 -6.90
C VAL A 55 29.34 -13.15 -6.40
N VAL A 56 28.91 -14.41 -6.43
CA VAL A 56 27.59 -14.83 -5.93
C VAL A 56 27.46 -14.53 -4.43
N TRP A 57 28.50 -14.75 -3.63
CA TRP A 57 28.48 -14.41 -2.20
C TRP A 57 28.39 -12.90 -1.94
N ILE A 58 29.09 -12.08 -2.73
CA ILE A 58 29.02 -10.62 -2.62
C ILE A 58 27.61 -10.12 -2.96
N ILE A 59 27.01 -10.64 -4.04
CA ILE A 59 25.65 -10.29 -4.44
C ILE A 59 24.65 -10.76 -3.39
N GLY A 60 24.80 -11.99 -2.89
CA GLY A 60 23.97 -12.53 -1.82
C GLY A 60 24.05 -11.71 -0.54
N ALA A 61 25.25 -11.26 -0.16
CA ALA A 61 25.45 -10.39 1.00
C ALA A 61 24.78 -9.02 0.81
N LEU A 62 24.90 -8.41 -0.38
CA LEU A 62 24.22 -7.16 -0.70
C LEU A 62 22.70 -7.31 -0.67
N ALA A 63 22.16 -8.38 -1.24
CA ALA A 63 20.73 -8.68 -1.22
C ALA A 63 20.22 -8.90 0.22
N ALA A 64 21.01 -9.59 1.06
CA ALA A 64 20.68 -9.79 2.47
C ALA A 64 20.66 -8.48 3.26
N VAL A 65 21.62 -7.57 3.01
CA VAL A 65 21.63 -6.24 3.63
C VAL A 65 20.44 -5.40 3.19
N ALA A 66 20.07 -5.43 1.90
CA ALA A 66 18.89 -4.76 1.40
C ALA A 66 17.59 -5.32 2.01
N ALA A 67 17.45 -6.65 2.08
CA ALA A 67 16.30 -7.30 2.71
C ALA A 67 16.22 -6.98 4.21
N TRP A 68 17.36 -6.96 4.91
CA TRP A 68 17.43 -6.56 6.31
C TRP A 68 17.00 -5.11 6.51
N ALA A 69 17.47 -4.18 5.67
CA ALA A 69 17.07 -2.78 5.75
C ALA A 69 15.56 -2.61 5.48
N LEU A 70 15.01 -3.33 4.51
CA LEU A 70 13.58 -3.30 4.22
C LEU A 70 12.76 -3.82 5.42
N LYS A 71 13.17 -4.94 6.00
CA LYS A 71 12.52 -5.54 7.19
C LYS A 71 12.68 -4.65 8.43
N LYS A 72 13.79 -3.96 8.59
CA LYS A 72 14.09 -3.16 9.79
C LYS A 72 13.47 -1.77 9.75
N TYR A 73 13.36 -1.15 8.58
CA TYR A 73 12.91 0.24 8.46
C TYR A 73 11.55 0.37 7.77
N VAL A 74 11.35 -0.33 6.65
CA VAL A 74 10.12 -0.16 5.84
C VAL A 74 8.97 -0.95 6.43
N TYR A 75 9.20 -2.20 6.83
CA TYR A 75 8.17 -3.05 7.43
C TYR A 75 7.54 -2.46 8.70
N PRO A 76 8.31 -1.99 9.71
CA PRO A 76 7.70 -1.38 10.89
C PRO A 76 6.99 -0.07 10.56
N TRP A 77 7.54 0.79 9.69
CA TRP A 77 6.85 2.01 9.28
C TRP A 77 5.51 1.71 8.58
N PHE A 78 5.47 0.68 7.72
CA PHE A 78 4.25 0.24 7.07
C PHE A 78 3.20 -0.21 8.09
N LEU A 79 3.60 -1.02 9.08
CA LEU A 79 2.68 -1.52 10.10
C LEU A 79 2.24 -0.45 11.10
N THR A 80 3.08 0.53 11.43
CA THR A 80 2.75 1.55 12.44
C THR A 80 2.04 2.75 11.86
N VAL A 81 2.30 3.10 10.60
CA VAL A 81 1.74 4.31 9.97
C VAL A 81 0.66 3.95 8.97
N ILE A 82 0.96 3.06 8.02
CA ILE A 82 0.08 2.79 6.89
C ILE A 82 -1.10 1.91 7.31
N VAL A 83 -0.88 0.85 8.09
CA VAL A 83 -1.97 -0.05 8.49
C VAL A 83 -3.04 0.65 9.34
N PRO A 84 -2.71 1.43 10.39
CA PRO A 84 -3.71 2.15 11.15
C PRO A 84 -4.41 3.22 10.31
N TRP A 85 -3.64 3.97 9.51
CA TRP A 85 -4.21 4.95 8.58
C TRP A 85 -5.21 4.31 7.61
N LEU A 86 -4.87 3.14 7.05
CA LEU A 86 -5.73 2.43 6.12
C LEU A 86 -7.00 1.90 6.81
N LYS A 87 -6.89 1.42 8.07
CA LYS A 87 -8.06 1.00 8.85
C LYS A 87 -9.03 2.17 9.07
N THR A 88 -8.52 3.31 9.53
CA THR A 88 -9.34 4.51 9.75
C THR A 88 -9.92 5.04 8.45
N HIS A 89 -9.12 5.11 7.38
CA HIS A 89 -9.57 5.60 6.08
C HIS A 89 -10.63 4.67 5.46
N ASN A 90 -10.42 3.35 5.51
CA ASN A 90 -11.38 2.38 5.00
C ASN A 90 -12.70 2.43 5.77
N LEU A 91 -12.63 2.61 7.11
CA LEU A 91 -13.82 2.78 7.94
C LEU A 91 -14.63 4.02 7.56
N ILE A 92 -13.96 5.17 7.33
CA ILE A 92 -14.62 6.42 6.92
C ILE A 92 -15.24 6.29 5.52
N VAL A 93 -14.47 5.81 4.54
CA VAL A 93 -14.93 5.68 3.14
C VAL A 93 -16.08 4.70 3.05
N LEU A 94 -16.01 3.59 3.77
CA LEU A 94 -17.07 2.60 3.76
C LEU A 94 -18.33 3.12 4.45
N ALA A 95 -18.20 3.86 5.56
CA ALA A 95 -19.33 4.53 6.20
C ALA A 95 -20.01 5.50 5.22
N GLU A 96 -19.25 6.32 4.51
CA GLU A 96 -19.77 7.23 3.48
C GLU A 96 -20.51 6.49 2.35
N MET A 97 -19.94 5.39 1.86
CA MET A 97 -20.57 4.56 0.83
C MET A 97 -21.84 3.87 1.33
N ALA A 98 -21.85 3.36 2.56
CA ALA A 98 -23.01 2.72 3.17
C ALA A 98 -24.17 3.71 3.33
N VAL A 99 -23.86 4.94 3.76
CA VAL A 99 -24.82 6.03 3.91
C VAL A 99 -25.38 6.50 2.56
N LYS A 100 -24.52 6.71 1.56
CA LYS A 100 -24.95 7.06 0.19
C LYS A 100 -25.80 5.97 -0.45
N TYR A 101 -25.43 4.71 -0.24
CA TYR A 101 -26.19 3.56 -0.72
C TYR A 101 -27.57 3.51 -0.04
N ALA A 102 -27.63 3.67 1.28
CA ALA A 102 -28.89 3.69 2.01
C ALA A 102 -29.83 4.82 1.55
N GLU A 103 -29.28 6.01 1.27
CA GLU A 103 -30.05 7.11 0.69
C GLU A 103 -30.56 6.79 -0.72
N ALA A 104 -29.71 6.18 -1.57
CA ALA A 104 -30.08 5.81 -2.93
C ALA A 104 -31.16 4.73 -3.00
N GLU A 105 -31.12 3.76 -2.09
CA GLU A 105 -32.05 2.63 -2.06
C GLU A 105 -33.42 3.01 -1.47
N LEU A 106 -33.45 3.76 -0.36
CA LEU A 106 -34.68 4.00 0.40
C LEU A 106 -35.33 5.37 0.14
N GLY A 107 -34.64 6.31 -0.52
CA GLY A 107 -35.22 7.60 -0.89
C GLY A 107 -35.66 8.46 0.30
N ARG A 108 -36.48 9.50 0.13
CA ARG A 108 -36.85 10.40 1.25
C ARG A 108 -37.78 9.73 2.28
N TYR A 109 -37.68 10.18 3.54
CA TYR A 109 -38.57 9.90 4.69
C TYR A 109 -38.42 8.56 5.45
N THR A 110 -37.44 7.72 5.12
CA THR A 110 -37.22 6.43 5.80
C THR A 110 -35.94 6.42 6.66
N GLY A 111 -35.83 7.35 7.60
CA GLY A 111 -34.59 7.58 8.38
C GLY A 111 -34.10 6.35 9.16
N GLU A 112 -35.01 5.65 9.84
CA GLU A 112 -34.65 4.48 10.66
C GLU A 112 -34.24 3.26 9.83
N GLU A 113 -34.93 3.00 8.71
CA GLU A 113 -34.61 1.89 7.82
C GLU A 113 -33.27 2.10 7.12
N LYS A 114 -32.96 3.35 6.73
CA LYS A 114 -31.64 3.71 6.18
C LYS A 114 -30.53 3.46 7.17
N TRP A 115 -30.75 3.83 8.42
CA TRP A 115 -29.78 3.62 9.48
C TRP A 115 -29.48 2.13 9.68
N LYS A 116 -30.52 1.29 9.74
CA LYS A 116 -30.38 -0.17 9.84
C LYS A 116 -29.64 -0.75 8.63
N LEU A 117 -29.94 -0.26 7.42
CA LEU A 117 -29.32 -0.72 6.19
C LEU A 117 -27.83 -0.33 6.12
N ALA A 118 -27.48 0.89 6.51
CA ALA A 118 -26.09 1.34 6.56
C ALA A 118 -25.26 0.53 7.58
N ILE A 119 -25.82 0.21 8.75
CA ILE A 119 -25.18 -0.67 9.74
C ILE A 119 -25.00 -2.08 9.19
N ALA A 120 -26.05 -2.65 8.56
CA ALA A 120 -25.98 -3.99 7.98
C ALA A 120 -24.91 -4.09 6.88
N LEU A 121 -24.73 -3.03 6.07
CA LEU A 121 -23.67 -2.97 5.07
C LEU A 121 -22.27 -2.93 5.70
N MET A 122 -22.08 -2.15 6.78
CA MET A 122 -20.81 -2.11 7.51
C MET A 122 -20.51 -3.46 8.17
N GLN A 123 -21.52 -4.13 8.73
CA GLN A 123 -21.40 -5.48 9.28
C GLN A 123 -21.02 -6.50 8.20
N ALA A 124 -21.67 -6.46 7.04
CA ALA A 124 -21.38 -7.34 5.91
C ALA A 124 -19.94 -7.18 5.38
N LYS A 125 -19.31 -6.04 5.65
CA LYS A 125 -17.92 -5.75 5.30
C LYS A 125 -16.92 -6.10 6.42
N GLY A 126 -17.41 -6.72 7.50
CA GLY A 126 -16.59 -7.25 8.59
C GLY A 126 -16.23 -6.24 9.68
N PHE A 127 -16.91 -5.08 9.73
CA PHE A 127 -16.74 -4.13 10.83
C PHE A 127 -17.63 -4.52 12.02
N ASP A 128 -17.13 -4.25 13.22
CA ASP A 128 -17.86 -4.47 14.47
C ASP A 128 -18.90 -3.36 14.67
N ILE A 129 -20.18 -3.74 14.65
CA ILE A 129 -21.32 -2.81 14.80
C ILE A 129 -21.49 -2.28 16.22
N TYR A 130 -20.86 -2.91 17.21
CA TYR A 130 -20.87 -2.44 18.60
C TYR A 130 -19.71 -1.49 18.90
N SER A 131 -18.79 -1.31 17.95
CA SER A 131 -17.68 -0.36 18.08
C SER A 131 -18.21 1.07 17.99
N GLU A 132 -17.89 1.87 19.00
CA GLU A 132 -18.21 3.30 19.02
C GLU A 132 -17.61 4.05 17.82
N ASP A 133 -16.43 3.63 17.35
CA ASP A 133 -15.75 4.22 16.20
C ASP A 133 -16.56 4.05 14.90
N VAL A 134 -17.18 2.89 14.72
CA VAL A 134 -18.02 2.60 13.54
C VAL A 134 -19.29 3.45 13.58
N ILE A 135 -19.95 3.53 14.73
CA ILE A 135 -21.14 4.35 14.91
C ILE A 135 -20.83 5.84 14.71
N ALA A 136 -19.72 6.33 15.25
CA ALA A 136 -19.27 7.70 15.09
C ALA A 136 -18.99 8.04 13.62
N ALA A 137 -18.33 7.14 12.88
CA ALA A 137 -18.08 7.34 11.46
C ALA A 137 -19.34 7.31 10.60
N LEU A 138 -20.31 6.44 10.90
CA LEU A 138 -21.63 6.49 10.23
C LEU A 138 -22.35 7.82 10.49
N LYS A 139 -22.35 8.31 11.73
CA LYS A 139 -22.97 9.60 12.07
C LYS A 139 -22.30 10.76 11.32
N ALA A 140 -20.97 10.80 11.30
CA ALA A 140 -20.21 11.81 10.57
C ALA A 140 -20.47 11.74 9.05
N ALA A 141 -20.55 10.53 8.48
CA ALA A 141 -20.93 10.34 7.08
C ALA A 141 -22.36 10.84 6.79
N TRP A 142 -23.29 10.64 7.72
CA TRP A 142 -24.67 11.14 7.63
C TRP A 142 -24.72 12.67 7.64
N GLU A 143 -23.97 13.31 8.53
CA GLU A 143 -23.84 14.77 8.62
C GLU A 143 -23.20 15.36 7.35
N MET A 144 -22.14 14.72 6.83
CA MET A 144 -21.54 15.14 5.56
C MET A 144 -22.50 15.03 4.38
N LEU A 145 -23.31 13.96 4.33
CA LEU A 145 -24.35 13.83 3.31
C LEU A 145 -25.40 14.93 3.45
N ASP A 146 -25.81 15.24 4.68
CA ASP A 146 -26.78 16.30 4.95
C ASP A 146 -26.28 17.68 4.51
N LEU A 147 -25.04 18.03 4.89
CA LEU A 147 -24.37 19.24 4.42
C LEU A 147 -24.27 19.32 2.90
N ALA A 148 -23.99 18.19 2.23
CA ALA A 148 -23.96 18.13 0.77
C ALA A 148 -25.35 18.35 0.15
N GLN A 149 -26.41 17.81 0.76
CA GLN A 149 -27.79 18.02 0.33
C GLN A 149 -28.27 19.47 0.58
N ILE A 150 -27.81 20.11 1.66
CA ILE A 150 -28.03 21.54 1.93
C ILE A 150 -27.32 22.39 0.88
N ALA A 151 -26.04 22.11 0.60
CA ALA A 151 -25.26 22.82 -0.42
C ALA A 151 -25.86 22.66 -1.83
N ALA A 152 -26.46 21.50 -2.12
CA ALA A 152 -27.17 21.24 -3.37
C ALA A 152 -28.57 21.90 -3.44
N GLY A 153 -29.02 22.57 -2.38
CA GLY A 153 -30.35 23.18 -2.29
C GLY A 153 -31.50 22.17 -2.21
N ILE A 154 -31.20 20.90 -1.96
CA ILE A 154 -32.17 19.81 -1.82
C ILE A 154 -32.83 19.87 -0.43
N LYS A 155 -32.08 20.29 0.58
CA LYS A 155 -32.54 20.56 1.95
C LYS A 155 -32.33 22.03 2.30
N ASN A 156 -33.23 22.56 3.12
CA ASN A 156 -33.03 23.89 3.70
C ASN A 156 -31.98 23.79 4.80
N ALA A 157 -31.09 24.78 4.90
CA ALA A 157 -30.21 24.92 6.06
C ALA A 157 -31.07 25.18 7.29
N GLU A 158 -30.90 24.38 8.35
CA GLU A 158 -31.48 24.69 9.65
C GLU A 158 -30.88 26.04 10.12
N PRO A 159 -31.70 27.07 10.41
CA PRO A 159 -31.20 28.30 11.02
C PRO A 159 -30.60 27.97 12.41
N PRO A 160 -29.47 28.58 12.82
CA PRO A 160 -28.81 28.23 14.08
C PRO A 160 -29.62 28.52 15.36
N ASP A 161 -30.84 29.06 15.28
CA ASP A 161 -31.67 29.40 16.45
C ASP A 161 -33.14 28.97 16.25
N SER A 162 -33.44 27.69 16.48
CA SER A 162 -34.81 27.25 16.82
C SER A 162 -34.84 26.42 18.10
N ILE A 163 -34.03 26.82 19.08
CA ILE A 163 -34.38 26.63 20.49
C ILE A 163 -35.48 27.66 20.81
N THR A 164 -36.70 27.41 20.35
CA THR A 164 -37.87 28.12 20.83
C THR A 164 -38.56 27.24 21.87
N THR A 165 -38.37 27.63 23.14
CA THR A 165 -39.25 27.48 24.32
C THR A 165 -40.02 26.18 24.53
#